data_AF-A0A3C0KCH9-F1
#
_entry.id   AF-A0A3C0KCH9-F1
#
_cell.length_a   1.000
_cell.length_b   1.000
_cell.length_c   1.000
_cell.angle_alpha   90.00
_cell.angle_beta   90.00
_cell.angle_gamma   90.00
#
_symmetry.space_group_name_H-M   'P 1'
#
loop_
_entity.id
_entity.type
_entity.pdbx_description
1 polymer ?
#
loop_
_entity_poly.entity_id
_entity_poly.type
_entity_poly.pdbx_seq_one_letter_code
_entity_poly.pdbx_strand_id
1 'polypeptide(L)'
;MPMQRRYTLTQYLIEQRRRFPDASGDFNALLLDAALACKAIARSVAFGALDGGPGGAVAETATQVNVQGEQQKPLDVASNAYFTQMTEWGGHLAGMASEEMEQPYQIPAPHQRGKYLLVFDPLDGSSNIDVNV
;
A
#
# COMPACT_ATOMS: atom_id res chain seq x y z
N MET A 1 -18.54 -32.40 -2.85
CA MET A 1 -17.18 -31.82 -2.92
C MET A 1 -16.73 -31.52 -1.50
N PRO A 2 -15.56 -31.97 -1.03
CA PRO A 2 -15.09 -31.58 0.29
C PRO A 2 -14.87 -30.07 0.28
N MET A 3 -15.40 -29.38 1.29
CA MET A 3 -15.20 -27.95 1.51
C MET A 3 -13.70 -27.70 1.71
N GLN A 4 -13.01 -27.24 0.66
CA GLN A 4 -11.61 -26.86 0.74
C GLN A 4 -11.51 -25.70 1.74
N ARG A 5 -10.81 -25.92 2.85
CA ARG A 5 -10.72 -24.95 3.95
C ARG A 5 -10.00 -23.70 3.45
N ARG A 6 -10.78 -22.64 3.16
CA ARG A 6 -10.24 -21.33 2.78
C ARG A 6 -9.86 -20.57 4.04
N TYR A 7 -8.61 -20.18 4.14
CA TYR A 7 -8.10 -19.33 5.21
C TYR A 7 -8.07 -17.88 4.74
N THR A 8 -8.51 -16.96 5.60
CA THR A 8 -8.21 -15.54 5.38
C THR A 8 -6.74 -15.26 5.70
N LEU A 9 -6.17 -14.18 5.15
CA LEU A 9 -4.82 -13.73 5.51
C LEU A 9 -4.67 -13.58 7.03
N THR A 10 -5.66 -12.99 7.70
CA THR A 10 -5.66 -12.85 9.16
C THR A 10 -5.62 -14.19 9.88
N GLN A 11 -6.42 -15.17 9.46
CA GLN A 11 -6.40 -16.51 10.05
C GLN A 11 -5.05 -17.18 9.87
N TYR A 12 -4.47 -17.09 8.67
CA TYR A 12 -3.14 -17.62 8.39
C TYR A 12 -2.07 -16.97 9.29
N LEU A 13 -2.08 -15.64 9.42
CA LEU A 13 -1.10 -14.92 10.26
C LEU A 13 -1.25 -15.25 11.75
N ILE A 14 -2.48 -15.44 12.24
CA ILE A 14 -2.72 -15.91 13.62
C ILE A 14 -2.15 -17.31 13.82
N GLU A 15 -2.35 -18.22 12.87
CA GLU A 15 -1.78 -19.57 12.94
C GLU A 15 -0.25 -19.56 12.89
N GLN A 16 0.37 -18.71 12.06
CA GLN A 16 1.83 -18.57 12.05
C GLN A 16 2.35 -18.03 13.39
N ARG A 17 1.70 -17.02 13.97
CA ARG A 17 2.12 -16.49 15.28
C ARG A 17 2.05 -17.54 16.39
N ARG A 18 1.08 -18.46 16.35
CA ARG A 18 1.01 -19.59 17.31
C ARG A 18 2.19 -20.55 17.18
N ARG A 19 2.79 -20.68 16.00
CA ARG A 19 3.99 -21.49 15.76
C ARG A 19 5.28 -20.80 16.22
N PHE A 20 5.27 -19.47 16.31
CA PHE A 20 6.40 -18.64 16.71
C PHE A 20 6.01 -17.72 17.87
N PRO A 21 5.88 -18.24 19.11
CA PRO A 21 5.38 -17.48 20.27
C PRO A 21 6.26 -16.27 20.64
N ASP A 22 7.55 -16.33 20.34
CA ASP A 22 8.50 -15.23 20.59
C ASP A 22 8.41 -14.09 19.56
N ALA A 23 7.58 -14.25 18.52
CA ALA A 23 7.39 -13.20 17.52
C ALA A 23 6.58 -12.02 18.10
N SER A 24 7.20 -10.83 18.07
CA SER A 24 6.59 -9.54 18.47
C SER A 24 5.18 -9.30 17.91
N GLY A 25 4.91 -9.72 16.66
CA GLY A 25 3.66 -9.44 15.95
C GLY A 25 3.75 -8.25 14.98
N ASP A 26 4.80 -7.44 15.09
CA ASP A 26 5.05 -6.25 14.24
C ASP A 26 4.99 -6.56 12.74
N PHE A 27 5.57 -7.70 12.32
CA PHE A 27 5.54 -8.10 10.91
C PHE A 27 4.12 -8.43 10.42
N ASN A 28 3.32 -9.09 11.27
CA ASN A 28 1.94 -9.44 10.92
C ASN A 28 1.07 -8.18 10.81
N ALA A 29 1.28 -7.21 11.70
CA ALA A 29 0.60 -5.92 11.63
C ALA A 29 0.96 -5.19 10.33
N LEU A 30 2.25 -5.06 10.03
CA LEU A 30 2.72 -4.44 8.79
C LEU A 30 2.14 -5.11 7.52
N LEU A 31 2.05 -6.45 7.51
CA LEU A 31 1.46 -7.17 6.38
C LEU A 31 -0.05 -6.95 6.25
N LEU A 32 -0.75 -6.77 7.37
CA LEU A 32 -2.17 -6.44 7.37
C LEU A 32 -2.41 -5.00 6.88
N ASP A 33 -1.53 -4.06 7.23
CA ASP A 33 -1.55 -2.69 6.74
C ASP A 33 -1.32 -2.63 5.22
N ALA A 34 -0.33 -3.36 4.72
CA ALA A 34 -0.10 -3.51 3.28
C ALA A 34 -1.30 -4.15 2.57
N ALA A 35 -1.91 -5.17 3.15
CA ALA A 35 -3.12 -5.79 2.59
C ALA A 35 -4.33 -4.84 2.59
N LEU A 36 -4.40 -3.89 3.53
CA LEU A 36 -5.42 -2.85 3.54
C LEU A 36 -5.17 -1.83 2.41
N ALA A 37 -3.92 -1.41 2.20
CA ALA A 37 -3.53 -0.56 1.09
C ALA A 37 -3.92 -1.18 -0.26
N CYS A 38 -3.59 -2.46 -0.48
CA CYS A 38 -3.99 -3.16 -1.70
C CYS A 38 -5.50 -3.18 -1.92
N LYS A 39 -6.31 -3.33 -0.85
CA LYS A 39 -7.78 -3.31 -0.96
C LYS A 39 -8.30 -1.90 -1.31
N ALA A 40 -7.69 -0.86 -0.75
CA ALA A 40 -8.04 0.52 -1.07
C ALA A 40 -7.72 0.85 -2.52
N ILE A 41 -6.55 0.43 -3.01
CA ILE A 41 -6.14 0.58 -4.41
C ILE A 41 -7.09 -0.20 -5.32
N ALA A 42 -7.37 -1.48 -5.04
CA ALA A 42 -8.29 -2.28 -5.84
C ALA A 42 -9.69 -1.66 -5.91
N ARG A 43 -10.15 -1.05 -4.81
CA ARG A 43 -11.40 -0.27 -4.81
C ARG A 43 -11.27 0.95 -5.71
N SER A 44 -10.19 1.72 -5.59
CA SER A 44 -9.96 2.91 -6.42
C SER A 44 -9.89 2.59 -7.92
N VAL A 45 -9.19 1.53 -8.29
CA VAL A 45 -9.14 0.99 -9.67
C VAL A 45 -10.54 0.61 -10.15
N ALA A 46 -11.32 -0.11 -9.33
CA ALA A 46 -12.65 -0.59 -9.71
C ALA A 46 -13.68 0.55 -9.89
N PHE A 47 -13.54 1.66 -9.17
CA PHE A 47 -14.46 2.80 -9.24
C PHE A 47 -13.93 3.96 -10.09
N GLY A 48 -12.63 3.99 -10.40
CA GLY A 48 -11.98 5.00 -11.24
C GLY A 48 -12.35 6.43 -10.84
N ALA A 49 -12.80 7.23 -11.81
CA ALA A 49 -13.22 8.63 -11.61
C ALA A 49 -14.44 8.82 -10.68
N LEU A 50 -15.16 7.74 -10.33
CA LEU A 50 -16.29 7.76 -9.39
C LEU A 50 -15.84 7.51 -7.95
N ASP A 51 -14.56 7.26 -7.70
CA ASP A 51 -14.04 7.03 -6.36
C ASP A 51 -14.01 8.33 -5.54
N GLY A 52 -15.09 8.59 -4.81
CA GLY A 52 -15.22 9.70 -3.87
C GLY A 52 -14.52 9.46 -2.52
N GLY A 53 -13.36 8.82 -2.51
CA GLY A 53 -12.55 8.56 -1.30
C GLY A 53 -12.14 9.85 -0.55
N PRO A 54 -11.52 9.74 0.64
CA PRO A 54 -11.10 10.92 1.42
C PRO A 54 -10.04 11.71 0.63
N GLY A 55 -10.52 12.69 -0.15
CA GLY A 55 -9.76 13.30 -1.25
C GLY A 55 -10.61 13.77 -2.43
N GLY A 56 -11.88 13.35 -2.54
CA GLY A 56 -12.94 13.99 -3.32
C GLY A 56 -12.56 14.41 -4.74
N ALA A 57 -12.92 13.55 -5.71
CA ALA A 57 -12.35 13.50 -7.04
C ALA A 57 -10.88 13.07 -6.97
N VAL A 58 -10.44 12.43 -8.04
CA VAL A 58 -9.07 12.63 -8.49
C VAL A 58 -8.96 14.14 -8.69
N ALA A 59 -8.65 14.89 -7.62
CA ALA A 59 -8.37 16.31 -7.71
C ALA A 59 -7.37 16.39 -8.86
N GLU A 60 -7.64 17.27 -9.82
CA GLU A 60 -6.82 17.56 -10.98
C GLU A 60 -5.40 17.90 -10.48
N THR A 61 -4.66 16.88 -10.11
CA THR A 61 -3.32 17.00 -9.55
C THR A 61 -2.53 17.13 -10.81
N ALA A 62 -2.22 18.40 -11.13
CA ALA A 62 -1.47 18.81 -12.29
C ALA A 62 -0.48 17.71 -12.68
N THR A 63 -0.55 17.25 -13.93
CA THR A 63 0.32 16.21 -14.50
C THR A 63 1.77 16.52 -14.14
N GLN A 64 2.26 15.91 -13.06
CA GLN A 64 3.65 15.99 -12.67
C GLN A 64 4.41 14.96 -13.50
N VAL A 65 5.57 15.38 -13.99
CA VAL A 65 6.49 14.48 -14.65
C VAL A 65 7.25 13.75 -13.54
N ASN A 66 7.16 12.42 -13.52
CA ASN A 66 7.86 11.62 -12.51
C ASN A 66 9.39 11.66 -12.73
N VAL A 67 10.14 11.07 -11.79
CA VAL A 67 11.63 11.02 -11.83
C VAL A 67 12.19 10.26 -13.04
N GLN A 68 11.34 9.52 -13.76
CA GLN A 68 11.66 8.76 -14.96
C GLN A 68 11.31 9.53 -16.25
N GLY A 69 10.73 10.73 -16.14
CA GLY A 69 10.37 11.57 -17.29
C GLY A 69 8.99 11.27 -17.88
N GLU A 70 8.16 10.45 -17.22
CA GLU A 70 6.83 10.06 -17.67
C GLU A 70 5.73 10.92 -17.02
N GLN A 71 4.58 11.09 -17.70
CA GLN A 71 3.42 11.72 -17.07
C GLN A 71 2.86 10.78 -16.01
N GLN A 72 2.95 11.20 -14.75
CA GLN A 72 2.48 10.41 -13.62
C GLN A 72 0.95 10.29 -13.69
N LYS A 73 0.42 9.06 -13.73
CA LYS A 73 -1.03 8.88 -13.80
C LYS A 73 -1.61 9.17 -12.42
N PRO A 74 -2.83 9.73 -12.33
CA PRO A 74 -3.41 10.06 -11.03
C PRO A 74 -3.60 8.84 -10.11
N LEU A 75 -3.74 7.65 -10.70
CA LEU A 75 -3.84 6.39 -9.95
C LEU A 75 -2.51 5.96 -9.33
N ASP A 76 -1.38 6.28 -9.95
CA ASP A 76 -0.04 6.03 -9.40
C ASP A 76 0.18 6.87 -8.13
N VAL A 77 -0.16 8.17 -8.24
CA VAL A 77 -0.10 9.11 -7.11
C VAL A 77 -1.01 8.65 -5.97
N ALA A 78 -2.26 8.27 -6.29
CA ALA A 78 -3.21 7.78 -5.30
C ALA A 78 -2.75 6.47 -4.64
N SER A 79 -2.21 5.53 -5.41
CA SER A 79 -1.74 4.24 -4.91
C SER A 79 -0.54 4.40 -3.97
N ASN A 80 0.40 5.27 -4.33
CA ASN A 80 1.53 5.62 -3.48
C ASN A 80 1.06 6.28 -2.16
N ALA A 81 0.07 7.18 -2.23
CA ALA A 81 -0.51 7.82 -1.05
C ALA A 81 -1.21 6.82 -0.13
N TYR A 82 -2.01 5.89 -0.69
CA TYR A 82 -2.66 4.83 0.08
C TYR A 82 -1.65 3.94 0.80
N PHE A 83 -0.61 3.47 0.11
CA PHE A 83 0.44 2.66 0.72
C PHE A 83 1.16 3.40 1.85
N THR A 84 1.58 4.65 1.60
CA THR A 84 2.31 5.47 2.56
C THR A 84 1.48 5.71 3.83
N GLN A 85 0.25 6.22 3.67
CA GLN A 85 -0.62 6.57 4.82
C GLN A 85 -1.02 5.35 5.65
N MET A 86 -1.28 4.21 4.99
CA MET A 86 -1.75 3.02 5.70
C MET A 86 -0.63 2.29 6.44
N THR A 87 0.63 2.49 6.07
CA THR A 87 1.77 1.77 6.65
C THR A 87 2.65 2.62 7.56
N GLU A 88 2.64 3.96 7.44
CA GLU A 88 3.51 4.83 8.23
C GLU A 88 3.11 4.95 9.71
N TRP A 89 1.82 4.79 10.03
CA TRP A 89 1.30 5.05 11.37
C TRP A 89 1.54 3.89 12.37
N GLY A 90 1.74 2.67 11.88
CA GLY A 90 1.77 1.45 12.70
C GLY A 90 2.99 1.31 13.61
N GLY A 91 3.99 2.18 13.50
CA GLY A 91 5.16 2.15 14.37
C GLY A 91 6.17 1.04 14.06
N HIS A 92 5.98 0.31 12.95
CA HIS A 92 6.77 -0.85 12.59
C HIS A 92 7.91 -0.55 11.60
N LEU A 93 7.84 0.60 10.92
CA LEU A 93 8.77 0.99 9.87
C LEU A 93 9.84 1.96 10.37
N ALA A 94 11.08 1.75 9.92
CA ALA A 94 12.19 2.68 10.05
C ALA A 94 12.20 3.70 8.89
N GLY A 95 11.70 3.29 7.72
CA GLY A 95 11.67 4.08 6.49
C GLY A 95 11.03 3.28 5.34
N MET A 96 10.77 3.97 4.24
CA MET A 96 10.14 3.39 3.05
C MET A 96 10.85 3.81 1.77
N ALA A 97 10.67 3.04 0.70
CA ALA A 97 11.03 3.45 -0.66
C ALA A 97 9.94 2.98 -1.63
N SER A 98 9.61 3.83 -2.59
CA SER A 98 8.59 3.59 -3.59
C SER A 98 9.15 3.89 -4.96
N GLU A 99 8.68 3.21 -6.01
CA GLU A 99 8.97 3.60 -7.40
C GLU A 99 8.59 5.07 -7.66
N GLU A 100 7.52 5.54 -7.02
CA GLU A 100 6.95 6.88 -7.19
C GLU A 100 7.67 7.98 -6.38
N MET A 101 8.80 7.69 -5.73
CA MET A 101 9.53 8.62 -4.87
C MET A 101 11.01 8.73 -5.26
N GLU A 102 11.51 9.97 -5.41
CA GLU A 102 12.92 10.22 -5.74
C GLU A 102 13.89 9.83 -4.62
N GLN A 103 13.46 10.03 -3.39
CA GLN A 103 14.26 9.81 -2.19
C GLN A 103 13.56 8.84 -1.25
N PRO A 104 14.31 8.03 -0.48
CA PRO A 104 13.73 7.20 0.57
C PRO A 104 12.86 8.04 1.53
N TYR A 105 11.64 7.59 1.74
CA TYR A 105 10.70 8.26 2.63
C TYR A 105 11.04 7.96 4.08
N GLN A 106 11.24 9.01 4.85
CA GLN A 106 11.49 8.90 6.29
C GLN A 106 10.21 9.04 7.08
N ILE A 107 9.98 8.08 7.98
CA ILE A 107 8.81 8.09 8.87
C ILE A 107 8.82 9.41 9.68
N PRO A 108 7.75 10.23 9.56
CA PRO A 108 7.65 11.52 10.24
C PRO A 108 7.75 11.40 11.77
N ALA A 109 8.27 12.44 12.42
CA ALA A 109 8.45 12.50 13.87
C ALA A 109 7.22 12.17 14.75
N PRO A 110 5.94 12.47 14.38
CA PRO A 110 4.80 12.05 15.20
C PRO A 110 4.60 10.53 15.25
N HIS A 111 5.19 9.77 14.33
CA HIS A 111 5.07 8.32 14.28
C HIS A 111 6.29 7.64 14.89
N GLN A 112 6.07 6.58 15.65
CA GLN A 112 7.16 5.76 16.18
C GLN A 112 7.90 5.09 15.02
N ARG A 113 9.23 5.01 15.10
CA ARG A 113 10.03 4.24 14.14
C ARG A 113 10.23 2.82 14.64
N GLY A 114 9.95 1.86 13.77
CA GLY A 114 10.17 0.45 14.03
C GLY A 114 11.46 -0.07 13.37
N LYS A 115 11.49 -1.39 13.15
CA LYS A 115 12.69 -2.13 12.74
C LYS A 115 12.68 -2.58 11.27
N TYR A 116 11.58 -2.37 10.54
CA TYR A 116 11.44 -2.82 9.16
C TYR A 116 11.65 -1.69 8.16
N LEU A 117 12.14 -2.03 6.97
CA LEU A 117 12.09 -1.16 5.80
C LEU A 117 11.05 -1.73 4.84
N LEU A 118 10.22 -0.87 4.27
CA LEU A 118 9.23 -1.26 3.27
C LEU A 118 9.62 -0.67 1.92
N VAL A 119 9.90 -1.55 0.96
CA VAL A 119 10.16 -1.17 -0.44
C VAL A 119 9.02 -1.73 -1.28
N PHE A 120 8.37 -0.89 -2.07
CA PHE A 120 7.17 -1.27 -2.80
C PHE A 120 7.07 -0.57 -4.16
N ASP A 121 6.42 -1.24 -5.10
CA ASP A 121 5.81 -0.64 -6.27
C ASP A 121 4.29 -0.58 -5.98
N PRO A 122 3.71 0.63 -5.85
CA PRO A 122 2.32 0.77 -5.46
C PRO A 122 1.35 0.36 -6.57
N LEU A 123 1.77 0.37 -7.84
CA LEU A 123 0.93 0.04 -8.98
C LEU A 123 1.74 -0.42 -10.21
N ASP A 124 2.11 -1.70 -10.22
CA ASP A 124 2.76 -2.31 -11.38
C ASP A 124 1.84 -2.30 -12.61
N GLY A 125 2.41 -1.93 -13.76
CA GLY A 125 1.72 -1.94 -15.04
C GLY A 125 0.72 -0.81 -15.24
N SER A 126 0.94 0.35 -14.61
CA SER A 126 0.09 1.55 -14.77
C SER A 126 -0.13 1.96 -16.24
N SER A 127 0.82 1.64 -17.11
CA SER A 127 0.73 1.78 -18.57
C SER A 127 -0.50 1.06 -19.18
N ASN A 128 -0.98 -0.04 -18.58
CA ASN A 128 -2.13 -0.81 -19.04
C ASN A 128 -3.49 -0.34 -18.50
N ILE A 129 -3.53 0.68 -17.63
CA ILE A 129 -4.79 1.16 -17.03
C ILE A 129 -5.78 1.67 -18.10
N ASP A 130 -5.28 2.29 -19.16
CA ASP A 130 -6.13 2.90 -20.20
C ASP A 130 -6.84 1.86 -21.09
N VAL A 131 -6.41 0.59 -21.04
CA VAL A 131 -7.02 -0.51 -21.81
C VAL A 131 -7.98 -1.39 -21.00
N ASN A 132 -8.19 -1.10 -19.71
CA ASN A 132 -9.08 -1.85 -18.80
C ASN A 132 -8.94 -3.37 -18.95
N VAL A 133 -7.69 -3.84 -18.99
CA VAL A 133 -7.33 -5.27 -18.92
C VAL A 133 -7.24 -5.69 -17.45
#